data_AF-A0A975QP92-F1
#
_entry.id   AF-A0A975QP92-F1
#
_cell.length_a   1.000
_cell.length_b   1.000
_cell.length_c   1.000
_cell.angle_alpha   90.00
_cell.angle_beta   90.00
_cell.angle_gamma   90.00
#
_symmetry.space_group_name_H-M   'P 1'
#
loop_
_entity.id
_entity.type
_entity.pdbx_description
1 polymer ?
#
loop_
_entity_poly.entity_id
_entity_poly.type
_entity_poly.pdbx_seq_one_letter_code
_entity_poly.pdbx_strand_id
1 'polypeptide(L)'
;MVISDLNIICLRQNEKQMFNNSKVGIDVLDLKNTEKSFYGDHWKLLTALQGIWYFIYPLDELKEYDYEHGFFNIEPSKKTKFKYYISLCNMNKELLSSLLDFYLSCSPIKQVCFLVRLDWNPENIICGTIRKKDFLRKLDQGKLLFNKAYILQE
;
A
#
# COMPACT_ATOMS: atom_id res chain seq x y z
N MET A 1 -16.75 -4.63 1.77
CA MET A 1 -16.17 -3.37 1.27
C MET A 1 -14.85 -3.73 0.63
N VAL A 2 -14.64 -3.29 -0.60
CA VAL A 2 -13.37 -3.46 -1.32
C VAL A 2 -12.52 -2.20 -1.17
N ILE A 3 -11.21 -2.34 -1.26
CA ILE A 3 -10.27 -1.23 -1.38
C ILE A 3 -9.57 -1.39 -2.72
N SER A 4 -9.65 -0.35 -3.53
CA SER A 4 -9.07 -0.37 -4.86
C SER A 4 -7.60 0.01 -4.84
N ASP A 5 -7.18 0.95 -4.02
CA ASP A 5 -5.83 1.48 -4.07
C ASP A 5 -4.91 1.08 -2.91
N LEU A 6 -3.61 1.23 -3.15
CA LEU A 6 -2.56 1.09 -2.14
C LEU A 6 -1.45 2.11 -2.39
N ASN A 7 -0.63 2.32 -1.36
CA ASN A 7 0.54 3.18 -1.41
C ASN A 7 1.81 2.42 -1.09
N ILE A 8 2.86 2.71 -1.86
CA ILE A 8 4.22 2.27 -1.59
C ILE A 8 5.13 3.49 -1.53
N ILE A 9 5.79 3.71 -0.40
CA ILE A 9 6.88 4.68 -0.28
C ILE A 9 8.18 3.91 -0.42
N CYS A 10 8.91 4.15 -1.50
CA CYS A 10 10.20 3.55 -1.69
C CYS A 10 11.27 4.37 -0.95
N LEU A 11 11.71 3.85 0.20
CA LEU A 11 12.49 4.65 1.14
C LEU A 11 13.88 4.94 0.58
N ARG A 12 14.30 6.20 0.72
CA ARG A 12 15.58 6.77 0.24
C ARG A 12 15.78 6.72 -1.28
N GLN A 13 14.76 6.36 -2.06
CA GLN A 13 14.84 6.45 -3.52
C GLN A 13 14.89 7.93 -3.95
N ASN A 14 15.80 8.26 -4.87
CA ASN A 14 15.95 9.62 -5.40
C ASN A 14 15.41 9.76 -6.84
N GLU A 15 15.33 8.66 -7.59
CA GLU A 15 14.89 8.66 -8.98
C GLU A 15 13.71 7.73 -9.19
N LYS A 16 12.64 8.22 -9.85
CA LYS A 16 11.42 7.45 -10.07
C LYS A 16 11.66 6.25 -10.98
N GLN A 17 11.15 5.11 -10.56
CA GLN A 17 11.04 3.90 -11.39
C GLN A 17 9.59 3.42 -11.43
N MET A 18 9.13 3.02 -12.61
CA MET A 18 7.75 2.61 -12.86
C MET A 18 7.68 1.10 -13.02
N PHE A 19 6.84 0.45 -12.21
CA PHE A 19 6.50 -0.95 -12.43
C PHE A 19 5.53 -1.05 -13.60
N ASN A 20 5.90 -1.81 -14.64
CA ASN A 20 5.09 -1.93 -15.84
C ASN A 20 4.24 -3.21 -15.79
N ASN A 21 2.92 -3.05 -15.65
CA ASN A 21 1.97 -4.14 -15.69
C ASN A 21 0.61 -3.64 -16.18
N SER A 22 -0.04 -4.38 -17.06
CA SER A 22 -1.30 -3.95 -17.69
C SER A 22 -2.50 -3.89 -16.75
N LYS A 23 -2.42 -4.50 -15.56
CA LYS A 23 -3.53 -4.60 -14.61
C LYS A 23 -3.51 -3.52 -13.53
N VAL A 24 -2.45 -2.72 -13.46
CA VAL A 24 -2.30 -1.69 -12.42
C VAL A 24 -1.80 -0.38 -13.03
N GLY A 25 -2.41 0.72 -12.59
CA GLY A 25 -1.98 2.08 -12.84
C GLY A 25 -1.12 2.54 -11.67
N ILE A 26 -0.17 3.43 -11.96
CA ILE A 26 0.77 3.94 -10.96
C ILE A 26 0.96 5.43 -11.20
N ASP A 27 0.63 6.21 -10.18
CA ASP A 27 0.95 7.62 -10.11
C ASP A 27 2.06 7.87 -9.09
N VAL A 28 2.93 8.83 -9.40
CA VAL A 28 3.96 9.30 -8.46
C VAL A 28 3.43 10.54 -7.76
N LEU A 29 3.33 10.49 -6.45
CA LEU A 29 2.84 11.59 -5.65
C LEU A 29 3.99 12.53 -5.28
N ASP A 30 3.79 13.82 -5.51
CA ASP A 30 4.69 14.86 -5.02
C ASP A 30 4.40 15.17 -3.54
N LEU A 31 5.33 14.78 -2.67
CA LEU A 31 5.26 14.96 -1.22
C LEU A 31 4.94 16.41 -0.81
N LYS A 32 5.43 17.41 -1.57
CA LYS A 32 5.20 18.83 -1.27
C LYS A 32 3.75 19.26 -1.53
N ASN A 33 3.03 18.55 -2.40
CA ASN A 33 1.63 18.82 -2.74
C ASN A 33 0.65 17.87 -2.03
N THR A 34 1.09 16.70 -1.59
CA THR A 34 0.21 15.69 -0.94
C THR A 34 -0.35 16.11 0.41
N GLU A 35 0.33 17.00 1.16
CA GLU A 35 -0.17 17.53 2.44
C GLU A 35 -1.54 18.21 2.29
N LYS A 36 -1.84 18.76 1.10
CA LYS A 36 -3.08 19.50 0.84
C LYS A 36 -4.17 18.70 0.14
N SER A 37 -3.87 17.54 -0.46
CA SER A 37 -4.72 16.99 -1.53
C SER A 37 -5.18 15.54 -1.36
N PHE A 38 -4.36 14.62 -0.83
CA PHE A 38 -4.69 13.18 -0.87
C PHE A 38 -4.84 12.50 0.47
N TYR A 39 -4.13 12.97 1.50
CA TYR A 39 -3.98 12.20 2.74
C TYR A 39 -4.36 12.91 4.01
N GLY A 40 -4.75 14.18 3.89
CA GLY A 40 -5.14 15.06 4.99
C GLY A 40 -4.11 15.10 6.11
N ASP A 41 -4.55 15.58 7.26
CA ASP A 41 -3.70 15.69 8.45
C ASP A 41 -3.38 14.35 9.10
N HIS A 42 -4.17 13.31 8.81
CA HIS A 42 -4.07 12.00 9.46
C HIS A 42 -2.71 11.33 9.17
N TRP A 43 -2.28 11.28 7.92
CA TRP A 43 -1.03 10.60 7.58
C TRP A 43 0.18 11.52 7.41
N LYS A 44 0.19 12.69 8.07
CA LYS A 44 1.34 13.60 8.13
C LYS A 44 2.63 12.91 8.54
N LEU A 45 2.57 11.88 9.38
CA LEU A 45 3.76 11.12 9.78
C LEU A 45 4.52 10.48 8.59
N LEU A 46 3.84 10.22 7.47
CA LEU A 46 4.48 9.65 6.27
C LEU A 46 5.32 10.68 5.53
N THR A 47 5.08 11.99 5.71
CA THR A 47 5.91 13.04 5.10
C THR A 47 7.31 13.11 5.72
N ALA A 48 7.49 12.53 6.92
CA ALA A 48 8.80 12.34 7.52
C ALA A 48 9.61 11.23 6.84
N LEU A 49 8.97 10.34 6.06
CA LEU A 49 9.66 9.30 5.30
C LEU A 49 10.24 9.91 4.02
N GLN A 50 11.56 9.84 3.90
CA GLN A 50 12.25 10.28 2.68
C GLN A 50 12.19 9.17 1.62
N GLY A 51 11.73 9.49 0.43
CA GLY A 51 11.64 8.54 -0.69
C GLY A 51 10.69 9.01 -1.78
N ILE A 52 10.40 8.11 -2.72
CA ILE A 52 9.40 8.35 -3.77
C ILE A 52 8.10 7.63 -3.40
N TRP A 53 6.99 8.33 -3.57
CA TRP A 53 5.68 7.87 -3.16
C TRP A 53 4.87 7.44 -4.38
N TYR A 54 4.43 6.18 -4.37
CA TYR A 54 3.70 5.55 -5.47
C TYR A 54 2.28 5.22 -5.04
N PHE A 55 1.32 5.80 -5.73
CA PHE A 55 -0.10 5.48 -5.62
C PHE A 55 -0.45 4.44 -6.70
N ILE A 56 -0.97 3.29 -6.27
CA ILE A 56 -1.15 2.13 -7.14
C ILE A 56 -2.62 1.73 -7.09
N TYR A 57 -3.24 1.58 -8.25
CA TYR A 57 -4.68 1.35 -8.41
C TYR A 57 -4.97 0.36 -9.55
N PRO A 58 -6.12 -0.35 -9.52
CA PRO A 58 -6.48 -1.32 -10.54
C PRO A 58 -6.87 -0.64 -11.84
N LEU A 59 -6.55 -1.31 -12.94
CA LEU A 59 -6.98 -0.93 -14.28
C LEU A 59 -7.95 -1.98 -14.84
N ASP A 60 -8.97 -1.50 -15.53
CA ASP A 60 -9.85 -2.35 -16.34
C ASP A 60 -9.20 -2.70 -17.71
N GLU A 61 -9.96 -3.38 -18.57
CA GLU A 61 -9.50 -3.75 -19.92
C GLU A 61 -9.23 -2.54 -20.83
N LEU A 62 -9.85 -1.40 -20.55
CA LEU A 62 -9.68 -0.14 -21.28
C LEU A 62 -8.55 0.74 -20.71
N LYS A 63 -7.91 0.30 -19.62
CA LYS A 63 -6.90 1.04 -18.85
C LYS A 63 -7.47 2.26 -18.12
N GLU A 64 -8.73 2.20 -17.75
CA GLU A 64 -9.40 3.15 -16.85
C GLU A 64 -9.40 2.63 -15.40
N TYR A 65 -9.76 3.50 -14.45
CA TYR A 65 -9.81 3.15 -13.03
C TYR A 65 -10.90 2.11 -12.73
N ASP A 66 -10.53 0.95 -12.20
CA ASP A 66 -11.48 -0.10 -11.85
C ASP A 66 -11.82 -0.09 -10.34
N TYR A 67 -12.78 0.74 -9.95
CA TYR A 67 -13.26 0.77 -8.56
C TYR A 67 -14.21 -0.38 -8.19
N GLU A 68 -14.71 -1.13 -9.18
CA GLU A 68 -15.57 -2.29 -8.94
C GLU A 68 -14.74 -3.49 -8.48
N HIS A 69 -13.55 -3.68 -9.06
CA HIS A 69 -12.65 -4.79 -8.77
C HIS A 69 -11.42 -4.36 -7.95
N GLY A 70 -11.66 -3.89 -6.72
CA GLY A 70 -10.57 -3.49 -5.84
C GLY A 70 -9.57 -4.61 -5.49
N PHE A 71 -8.36 -4.22 -5.09
CA PHE A 71 -7.27 -5.15 -4.73
C PHE A 71 -7.55 -5.94 -3.46
N PHE A 72 -8.18 -5.33 -2.45
CA PHE A 72 -8.34 -5.91 -1.12
C PHE A 72 -9.78 -5.96 -0.67
N ASN A 73 -10.12 -6.98 0.12
CA ASN A 73 -11.30 -6.99 0.96
C ASN A 73 -10.96 -6.49 2.37
N ILE A 74 -11.92 -5.83 3.01
CA ILE A 74 -11.85 -5.47 4.43
C ILE A 74 -12.81 -6.36 5.21
N GLU A 75 -12.27 -7.05 6.21
CA GLU A 75 -13.04 -7.95 7.08
C GLU A 75 -12.95 -7.52 8.54
N PRO A 76 -14.08 -7.46 9.28
CA PRO A 76 -14.06 -7.13 10.70
C PRO A 76 -13.42 -8.25 11.53
N SER A 77 -12.69 -7.86 12.57
CA SER A 77 -12.11 -8.78 13.55
C SER A 77 -13.21 -9.47 14.35
N LYS A 78 -13.18 -10.82 14.37
CA LYS A 78 -14.06 -11.62 15.22
C LYS A 78 -13.88 -11.36 16.72
N LYS A 79 -12.73 -10.79 17.13
CA LYS A 79 -12.37 -10.57 18.54
C LYS A 79 -12.69 -9.16 19.04
N THR A 80 -12.77 -8.16 18.15
CA THR A 80 -12.86 -6.74 18.53
C THR A 80 -13.64 -5.96 17.49
N LYS A 81 -14.64 -5.17 17.90
CA LYS A 81 -15.51 -4.41 16.97
C LYS A 81 -14.80 -3.30 16.17
N PHE A 82 -13.58 -2.91 16.55
CA PHE A 82 -12.87 -1.76 15.99
C PHE A 82 -11.62 -2.10 15.16
N LYS A 83 -11.35 -3.39 14.93
CA LYS A 83 -10.22 -3.81 14.09
C LYS A 83 -10.72 -4.45 12.83
N TYR A 84 -10.11 -4.09 11.73
CA TYR A 84 -10.38 -4.66 10.44
C TYR A 84 -9.08 -5.22 9.87
N TYR A 85 -9.20 -6.33 9.15
CA TYR A 85 -8.09 -6.98 8.47
C TYR A 85 -8.26 -6.85 6.96
N ILE A 86 -7.13 -6.85 6.25
CA ILE A 86 -7.10 -6.91 4.79
C ILE A 86 -6.82 -8.34 4.32
N SER A 87 -7.51 -8.72 3.26
CA SER A 87 -7.28 -9.95 2.49
C SER A 87 -7.24 -9.60 0.99
N LEU A 88 -6.51 -10.38 0.19
CA LEU A 88 -6.51 -10.17 -1.27
C LEU A 88 -7.87 -10.52 -1.87
N CYS A 89 -8.32 -9.72 -2.84
CA CYS A 89 -9.52 -9.99 -3.63
C CYS A 89 -9.14 -10.23 -5.10
N ASN A 90 -9.02 -9.16 -5.90
CA ASN A 90 -8.80 -9.27 -7.35
C ASN A 90 -7.33 -9.14 -7.76
N MET A 91 -6.47 -8.61 -6.88
CA MET A 91 -5.03 -8.67 -7.06
C MET A 91 -4.53 -10.06 -6.66
N ASN A 92 -3.89 -10.77 -7.60
CA ASN A 92 -3.26 -12.05 -7.26
C ASN A 92 -1.95 -11.84 -6.47
N LYS A 93 -1.57 -12.88 -5.73
CA LYS A 93 -0.42 -12.83 -4.83
C LYS A 93 0.90 -12.68 -5.59
N GLU A 94 1.00 -13.27 -6.78
CA GLU A 94 2.17 -13.20 -7.63
C GLU A 94 2.45 -11.76 -8.09
N LEU A 95 1.39 -11.04 -8.47
CA LEU A 95 1.45 -9.63 -8.86
C LEU A 95 1.86 -8.77 -7.67
N LEU A 96 1.22 -8.94 -6.50
CA LEU A 96 1.61 -8.20 -5.30
C LEU A 96 3.07 -8.49 -4.93
N SER A 97 3.50 -9.76 -4.95
CA SER A 97 4.88 -10.12 -4.64
C SER A 97 5.85 -9.47 -5.62
N SER A 98 5.57 -9.53 -6.93
CA SER A 98 6.41 -8.95 -7.98
C SER A 98 6.51 -7.43 -7.85
N LEU A 99 5.40 -6.76 -7.53
CA LEU A 99 5.32 -5.33 -7.26
C LEU A 99 6.19 -4.95 -6.05
N LEU A 100 6.07 -5.70 -4.95
CA LEU A 100 6.87 -5.48 -3.74
C LEU A 100 8.36 -5.73 -4.00
N ASP A 101 8.70 -6.80 -4.72
CA ASP A 101 10.08 -7.12 -5.11
C ASP A 101 10.71 -6.02 -5.95
N PHE A 102 9.94 -5.51 -6.93
CA PHE A 102 10.36 -4.39 -7.75
C PHE A 102 10.71 -3.17 -6.89
N TYR A 103 9.79 -2.71 -6.03
CA TYR A 103 10.04 -1.49 -5.24
C TYR A 103 11.07 -1.69 -4.11
N LEU A 104 11.14 -2.87 -3.50
CA LEU A 104 12.23 -3.21 -2.58
C LEU A 104 13.59 -3.15 -3.29
N SER A 105 13.67 -3.60 -4.55
CA SER A 105 14.90 -3.52 -5.33
C SER A 105 15.30 -2.07 -5.66
N CYS A 106 14.30 -1.19 -5.88
CA CYS A 106 14.48 0.24 -6.13
C CYS A 106 14.95 1.03 -4.91
N SER A 107 14.62 0.57 -3.69
CA SER A 107 15.04 1.24 -2.47
C SER A 107 16.54 1.02 -2.22
N PRO A 108 17.35 2.09 -2.03
CA PRO A 108 18.76 1.95 -1.67
C PRO A 108 19.01 1.22 -0.35
N ILE A 109 18.03 1.25 0.57
CA ILE A 109 18.09 0.58 1.87
C ILE A 109 17.26 -0.71 1.91
N LYS A 110 16.75 -1.17 0.77
CA LYS A 110 15.92 -2.37 0.63
C LYS A 110 14.69 -2.35 1.54
N GLN A 111 14.08 -1.18 1.68
CA GLN A 111 12.88 -0.98 2.49
C GLN A 111 11.84 -0.15 1.76
N VAL A 112 10.57 -0.54 1.92
CA VAL A 112 9.43 0.22 1.44
C VAL A 112 8.40 0.38 2.55
N CYS A 113 7.71 1.50 2.61
CA CYS A 113 6.53 1.64 3.47
C CYS A 113 5.28 1.32 2.65
N PHE A 114 4.57 0.26 3.02
CA PHE A 114 3.34 -0.20 2.39
C PHE A 114 2.14 0.27 3.21
N LEU A 115 1.13 0.83 2.54
CA LEU A 115 -0.09 1.31 3.17
C LEU A 115 -1.32 1.02 2.32
N VAL A 116 -2.37 0.52 2.99
CA VAL A 116 -3.72 0.36 2.45
C VAL A 116 -4.67 1.10 3.39
N ARG A 117 -5.36 2.14 2.91
CA ARG A 117 -6.12 3.09 3.76
C ARG A 117 -7.50 3.46 3.21
N LEU A 118 -8.32 4.01 4.10
CA LEU A 118 -9.49 4.85 3.80
C LEU A 118 -9.59 5.91 4.92
N ASP A 119 -9.98 7.13 4.56
CA ASP A 119 -9.77 8.35 5.35
C ASP A 119 -10.62 8.49 6.63
N TRP A 120 -11.53 7.54 6.87
CA TRP A 120 -12.50 7.63 7.98
C TRP A 120 -11.91 7.26 9.35
N ASN A 121 -10.72 6.65 9.41
CA ASN A 121 -10.11 6.23 10.67
C ASN A 121 -8.90 7.13 11.04
N PRO A 122 -8.98 7.88 12.15
CA PRO A 122 -7.95 8.84 12.54
C PRO A 122 -6.71 8.20 13.17
N GLU A 123 -6.70 6.88 13.45
CA GLU A 123 -5.53 6.21 14.03
C GLU A 123 -4.47 5.85 12.98
N ASN A 124 -3.40 6.63 12.94
CA ASN A 124 -2.28 6.43 12.03
C ASN A 124 -1.12 5.78 12.77
N ILE A 125 -0.81 4.53 12.43
CA ILE A 125 0.27 3.77 13.05
C ILE A 125 1.12 3.14 11.95
N ILE A 126 2.43 3.32 12.06
CA ILE A 126 3.42 2.48 11.38
C ILE A 126 3.70 1.29 12.31
N CYS A 127 3.33 0.08 11.88
CA CYS A 127 3.43 -1.14 12.68
C CYS A 127 4.86 -1.66 12.88
N GLY A 128 5.88 -0.88 12.50
CA GLY A 128 7.29 -1.26 12.53
C GLY A 128 7.75 -1.97 11.24
N THR A 129 8.89 -2.65 11.36
CA THR A 129 9.54 -3.34 10.23
C THR A 129 9.19 -4.83 10.20
N ILE A 130 8.82 -5.35 9.04
CA ILE A 130 8.49 -6.76 8.80
C ILE A 130 9.12 -7.24 7.50
N ARG A 131 9.59 -8.50 7.47
CA ARG A 131 10.09 -9.11 6.22
C ARG A 131 8.96 -9.31 5.22
N LYS A 132 9.22 -9.13 3.92
CA LYS A 132 8.25 -9.31 2.82
C LYS A 132 7.57 -10.68 2.91
N LYS A 133 8.35 -11.73 3.16
CA LYS A 133 7.84 -13.10 3.33
C LYS A 133 6.83 -13.21 4.47
N ASP A 134 7.12 -12.59 5.62
CA ASP A 134 6.24 -12.62 6.78
C ASP A 134 4.99 -11.77 6.58
N PHE A 135 5.13 -10.65 5.86
CA PHE A 135 4.02 -9.81 5.45
C PHE A 135 3.05 -10.56 4.55
N LEU A 136 3.53 -11.16 3.46
CA LEU A 136 2.69 -11.96 2.55
C LEU A 136 2.04 -13.14 3.26
N ARG A 137 2.77 -13.84 4.14
CA ARG A 137 2.19 -14.91 4.97
C ARG A 137 1.09 -14.39 5.89
N LYS A 138 1.25 -13.21 6.50
CA LYS A 138 0.21 -12.60 7.35
C LYS A 138 -1.00 -12.14 6.53
N LEU A 139 -0.79 -11.67 5.30
CA LEU A 139 -1.85 -11.30 4.36
C LEU A 139 -2.71 -12.52 4.03
N ASP A 140 -2.09 -13.63 3.65
CA ASP A 140 -2.79 -14.90 3.36
C ASP A 140 -3.59 -15.41 4.57
N GLN A 141 -3.11 -15.14 5.77
CA GLN A 141 -3.76 -15.54 7.02
C GLN A 141 -4.84 -14.56 7.49
N GLY A 142 -5.09 -13.46 6.77
CA GLY A 142 -6.03 -12.41 7.18
C GLY A 142 -5.62 -11.73 8.49
N LYS A 143 -4.31 -11.56 8.73
CA LYS A 143 -3.73 -11.01 9.97
C LYS A 143 -3.13 -9.62 9.82
N LEU A 144 -3.16 -9.05 8.61
CA LEU A 144 -2.73 -7.66 8.40
C LEU A 144 -3.89 -6.72 8.70
N LEU A 145 -3.66 -5.77 9.60
CA LEU A 145 -4.63 -4.75 9.94
C LEU A 145 -4.76 -3.74 8.81
N PHE A 146 -6.00 -3.37 8.53
CA PHE A 146 -6.38 -2.26 7.67
C PHE A 146 -6.04 -0.89 8.30
N ASN A 147 -5.80 0.13 7.46
CA ASN A 147 -5.44 1.48 7.86
C ASN A 147 -4.19 1.52 8.77
N LYS A 148 -3.21 0.69 8.43
CA LYS A 148 -1.90 0.63 9.09
C LYS A 148 -0.82 0.62 8.02
N ALA A 149 0.26 1.34 8.29
CA ALA A 149 1.44 1.33 7.44
C ALA A 149 2.43 0.28 7.95
N TYR A 150 3.11 -0.40 7.03
CA TYR A 150 4.10 -1.42 7.35
C TYR A 150 5.41 -1.08 6.64
N ILE A 151 6.51 -1.01 7.38
CA ILE A 151 7.83 -0.96 6.74
C ILE A 151 8.20 -2.39 6.35
N LEU A 152 8.24 -2.65 5.05
CA LEU A 152 8.64 -3.93 4.50
C LEU A 152 10.13 -3.88 4.21
N GLN A 153 10.81 -4.98 4.52
CA GLN A 153 12.19 -5.25 4.09
C GLN A 153 12.24 -6.63 3.42
N GLU A 154 13.34 -6.95 2.77
CA GLU A 154 13.58 -8.27 2.17
C GLU A 154 13.38 -9.43 3.16
#